data_AF-A0A4Y2KIZ0-F1
#
_entry.id   AF-A0A4Y2KIZ0-F1
#
_cell.length_a   1.000
_cell.length_b   1.000
_cell.length_c   1.000
_cell.angle_alpha   90.00
_cell.angle_beta   90.00
_cell.angle_gamma   90.00
#
_symmetry.space_group_name_H-M   'P 1'
#
loop_
_entity.id
_entity.type
_entity.pdbx_description
1 polymer ?
#
loop_
_entity_poly.entity_id
_entity_poly.type
_entity_poly.pdbx_seq_one_letter_code
_entity_poly.pdbx_strand_id
1 'polypeptide(L)'
;MSSVFFNDAVKTIPPDSIIIEIGPHFLLQTLLRRTVGPKALYFGLMKRNEENNIQFFMDTLGKLYVEGVNPKIERLYPPVKFPVPRGTPMISDLIRWNHSESYFVPKYSPKSRVFSREFNFLGNDGYILDHKINRKPLFPATGFIYLAWEALASKKEKPVEELPVVIERFKIHKPVVIGHECRHYI
;
A
#
# COMPACT_ATOMS: atom_id res chain seq x y z
N MET A 1 45.55 -36.58 -7.47
CA MET A 1 44.40 -35.72 -7.07
C MET A 1 44.78 -34.29 -7.38
N SER A 2 43.94 -33.54 -8.09
CA SER A 2 44.13 -32.11 -8.36
C SER A 2 43.67 -31.26 -7.18
N SER A 3 44.29 -30.11 -6.97
CA SER A 3 43.90 -29.15 -5.93
C SER A 3 42.52 -28.54 -6.19
N VAL A 4 41.76 -28.27 -5.12
CA VAL A 4 40.44 -27.62 -5.18
C VAL A 4 40.59 -26.13 -4.85
N PHE A 5 40.27 -25.25 -5.79
CA PHE A 5 40.35 -23.79 -5.64
C PHE A 5 39.08 -23.19 -5.03
N PHE A 6 38.70 -23.67 -3.84
CA PHE A 6 37.41 -23.31 -3.23
C PHE A 6 37.33 -21.83 -2.83
N ASN A 7 38.37 -21.28 -2.20
CA ASN A 7 38.37 -19.89 -1.73
C ASN A 7 38.22 -18.87 -2.88
N ASP A 8 38.87 -19.13 -4.01
CA ASP A 8 38.81 -18.24 -5.17
C ASP A 8 37.42 -18.25 -5.82
N ALA A 9 36.74 -19.41 -5.82
CA ALA A 9 35.35 -19.49 -6.25
C ALA A 9 34.39 -18.79 -5.27
N VAL A 10 34.61 -18.88 -3.96
CA VAL A 10 33.74 -18.20 -2.97
C VAL A 10 33.85 -16.68 -3.06
N LYS A 11 35.03 -16.14 -3.40
CA LYS A 11 35.22 -14.68 -3.60
C LYS A 11 34.39 -14.10 -4.75
N THR A 12 33.93 -14.92 -5.69
CA THR A 12 33.08 -14.44 -6.79
C THR A 12 31.59 -14.34 -6.40
N ILE A 13 31.21 -14.81 -5.21
CA ILE A 13 29.82 -14.78 -4.73
C ILE A 13 29.44 -13.33 -4.33
N PRO A 14 28.30 -12.80 -4.81
CA PRO A 14 27.84 -11.46 -4.42
C PRO A 14 27.60 -11.34 -2.90
N PRO A 15 27.86 -10.16 -2.29
CA PRO A 15 27.71 -9.96 -0.84
C PRO A 15 26.29 -10.17 -0.29
N ASP A 16 25.25 -10.07 -1.13
CA ASP A 16 23.83 -10.16 -0.75
C ASP A 16 23.19 -11.45 -1.26
N SER A 17 23.90 -12.57 -1.08
CA SER A 17 23.48 -13.88 -1.58
C SER A 17 22.87 -14.75 -0.49
N ILE A 18 21.93 -15.62 -0.88
CA ILE A 18 21.49 -16.76 -0.07
C ILE A 18 22.37 -17.96 -0.44
N ILE A 19 23.14 -18.46 0.52
CA ILE A 19 24.08 -19.57 0.34
C ILE A 19 23.56 -20.79 1.08
N ILE A 20 23.40 -21.89 0.36
CA ILE A 20 22.89 -23.16 0.89
C ILE A 20 23.99 -24.21 0.82
N GLU A 21 24.40 -24.72 1.98
CA GLU A 21 25.38 -25.81 2.08
C GLU A 21 24.67 -27.16 2.02
N ILE A 22 24.98 -27.93 0.96
CA ILE A 22 24.44 -29.28 0.74
C ILE A 22 25.44 -30.28 1.30
N GLY A 23 25.13 -30.85 2.46
CA GLY A 23 25.95 -31.86 3.11
C GLY A 23 25.30 -32.38 4.40
N PRO A 24 25.86 -33.45 4.99
CA PRO A 24 25.35 -34.05 6.24
C PRO A 24 25.60 -33.17 7.48
N HIS A 25 26.39 -32.11 7.34
CA HIS A 25 26.65 -31.08 8.32
C HIS A 25 27.18 -29.81 7.62
N PHE A 26 26.89 -28.62 8.14
CA PHE A 26 27.32 -27.34 7.56
C PHE A 26 28.69 -26.85 8.07
N LEU A 27 29.77 -27.49 7.65
CA LEU A 27 31.13 -27.17 8.12
C LEU A 27 31.70 -25.89 7.51
N LEU A 28 31.26 -25.52 6.31
CA LEU A 28 31.84 -24.42 5.55
C LEU A 28 31.33 -23.05 5.99
N GLN A 29 30.32 -23.00 6.86
CA GLN A 29 29.67 -21.76 7.27
C GLN A 29 30.65 -20.70 7.81
N THR A 30 31.64 -21.10 8.60
CA THR A 30 32.66 -20.17 9.13
C THR A 30 33.53 -19.57 8.04
N LEU A 31 33.94 -20.38 7.06
CA LEU A 31 34.77 -19.94 5.93
C LEU A 31 33.98 -19.04 4.98
N LEU A 32 32.75 -19.44 4.65
CA LEU A 32 31.83 -18.69 3.80
C LEU A 32 31.53 -17.30 4.41
N ARG A 33 31.22 -17.25 5.72
CA ARG A 33 30.99 -15.99 6.45
C ARG A 33 32.18 -15.04 6.42
N ARG A 34 33.41 -15.57 6.55
CA ARG A 34 34.64 -14.78 6.49
C ARG A 34 34.93 -14.24 5.10
N THR A 35 34.55 -14.98 4.06
CA THR A 35 34.94 -14.66 2.67
C THR A 35 33.90 -13.81 1.95
N VAL A 36 32.61 -14.15 2.07
CA VAL A 36 31.50 -13.43 1.40
C VAL A 36 31.03 -12.23 2.21
N GLY A 37 31.05 -12.34 3.54
CA GLY A 37 30.72 -11.24 4.45
C GLY A 37 29.35 -11.36 5.13
N PRO A 38 29.02 -10.40 6.01
CA PRO A 38 27.88 -10.52 6.93
C PRO A 38 26.51 -10.26 6.29
N LYS A 39 26.47 -9.67 5.09
CA LYS A 39 25.22 -9.34 4.39
C LYS A 39 24.55 -10.58 3.78
N ALA A 40 25.33 -11.59 3.42
CA ALA A 40 24.81 -12.85 2.90
C ALA A 40 24.14 -13.69 3.99
N LEU A 41 23.22 -14.55 3.57
CA LEU A 41 22.54 -15.53 4.44
C LEU A 41 23.11 -16.92 4.21
N TYR A 42 23.24 -17.70 5.28
CA TYR A 42 23.94 -19.00 5.25
C TYR A 42 23.08 -20.08 5.88
N PHE A 43 22.62 -21.02 5.07
CA PHE A 43 21.75 -22.11 5.47
C PHE A 43 22.45 -23.46 5.30
N GLY A 44 22.42 -24.28 6.34
CA GLY A 44 22.79 -25.69 6.26
C GLY A 44 21.53 -26.55 6.21
N LEU A 45 21.56 -27.65 5.46
CA LEU A 45 20.39 -28.54 5.32
C LEU A 45 20.33 -29.66 6.38
N MET A 46 21.48 -30.01 6.97
CA MET A 46 21.59 -31.03 8.02
C MET A 46 22.62 -30.60 9.07
N LYS A 47 22.47 -31.11 10.29
CA LYS A 47 23.35 -30.82 11.40
C LYS A 47 23.76 -32.10 12.10
N ARG A 48 25.08 -32.28 12.27
CA ARG A 48 25.63 -33.39 13.03
C ARG A 48 25.18 -33.28 14.49
N ASN A 49 24.83 -34.41 15.09
CA ASN A 49 24.30 -34.52 16.46
C ASN A 49 22.95 -33.83 16.67
N GLU A 50 22.21 -33.53 15.60
CA GLU A 50 20.83 -33.08 15.69
C GLU A 50 19.92 -34.29 15.81
N GLU A 51 19.07 -34.30 16.85
CA GLU A 51 18.19 -35.42 17.18
C GLU A 51 17.20 -35.71 16.05
N ASN A 52 16.70 -34.66 15.39
CA ASN A 52 15.75 -34.76 14.29
C ASN A 52 16.18 -33.89 13.11
N ASN A 53 17.01 -34.45 12.23
CA ASN A 53 17.44 -33.78 11.00
C ASN A 53 16.29 -33.51 10.01
N ILE A 54 15.17 -34.25 10.09
CA ILE A 54 14.00 -33.97 9.25
C ILE A 54 13.38 -32.64 9.67
N GLN A 55 13.17 -32.43 10.99
CA GLN A 55 12.66 -31.15 11.49
C GLN A 55 13.62 -30.01 11.16
N PHE A 56 14.93 -30.20 11.38
CA PHE A 56 15.94 -29.19 11.05
C PHE A 56 15.92 -28.79 9.57
N PHE A 57 15.75 -29.77 8.67
CA PHE A 57 15.61 -29.53 7.24
C PHE A 57 14.34 -28.74 6.92
N MET A 58 13.18 -29.13 7.47
CA MET A 58 11.91 -28.43 7.26
C MET A 58 11.94 -26.99 7.82
N ASP A 59 12.55 -26.76 8.98
CA ASP A 59 12.76 -25.43 9.54
C ASP A 59 13.64 -24.57 8.63
N THR A 60 14.67 -25.17 8.02
CA THR A 60 15.54 -24.48 7.07
C THR A 60 14.79 -24.10 5.80
N LEU A 61 13.94 -24.98 5.26
CA LEU A 61 13.08 -24.65 4.12
C LEU A 61 12.10 -23.52 4.46
N GLY A 62 11.53 -23.52 5.67
CA GLY A 62 10.67 -22.43 6.14
C GLY A 62 11.40 -21.09 6.21
N LYS A 63 12.63 -21.08 6.73
CA LYS A 63 13.47 -19.87 6.75
C LYS A 63 13.80 -19.39 5.33
N LEU A 64 14.17 -20.30 4.43
CA LEU A 64 14.41 -19.97 3.02
C LEU A 64 13.16 -19.34 2.38
N TYR A 65 11.96 -19.82 2.71
CA TYR A 65 10.71 -19.23 2.23
C TYR A 65 10.49 -17.79 2.71
N VAL A 66 10.78 -17.52 3.99
CA VAL A 66 10.70 -16.17 4.57
C VAL A 66 11.69 -15.20 3.88
N GLU A 67 12.85 -15.69 3.46
CA GLU A 67 13.86 -14.91 2.72
C GLU A 67 13.57 -14.79 1.21
N GLY A 68 12.38 -15.21 0.77
CA GLY A 68 11.90 -15.02 -0.61
C GLY A 68 12.25 -16.15 -1.59
N VAL A 69 12.85 -17.25 -1.11
CA VAL A 69 12.98 -18.47 -1.92
C VAL A 69 11.62 -19.17 -2.00
N ASN A 70 11.32 -19.87 -3.09
CA ASN A 70 10.07 -20.64 -3.21
C ASN A 70 10.34 -22.15 -3.39
N PRO A 71 10.69 -22.90 -2.33
CA PRO A 71 10.91 -24.34 -2.41
C PRO A 71 9.63 -25.09 -2.77
N LYS A 72 9.73 -26.04 -3.69
CA LYS A 72 8.61 -26.93 -4.08
C LYS A 72 8.41 -28.05 -3.06
N ILE A 73 7.93 -27.71 -1.87
CA ILE A 73 7.77 -28.63 -0.74
C ILE A 73 6.82 -29.79 -1.04
N GLU A 74 5.89 -29.60 -1.98
CA GLU A 74 4.95 -30.63 -2.41
C GLU A 74 5.64 -31.85 -3.03
N ARG A 75 6.87 -31.69 -3.53
CA ARG A 75 7.68 -32.79 -4.09
C ARG A 75 8.30 -33.70 -3.02
N LEU A 76 8.29 -33.28 -1.76
CA LEU A 76 8.79 -34.09 -0.64
C LEU A 76 7.78 -35.14 -0.18
N TYR A 77 6.52 -35.01 -0.61
CA TYR A 77 5.42 -35.86 -0.21
C TYR A 77 4.77 -36.53 -1.43
N PRO A 78 4.01 -37.63 -1.22
CA PRO A 78 3.18 -38.18 -2.27
C PRO A 78 2.21 -37.14 -2.86
N PRO A 79 1.92 -37.19 -4.17
CA PRO A 79 0.98 -36.27 -4.80
C PRO A 79 -0.41 -36.31 -4.14
N VAL A 80 -0.98 -35.13 -3.91
CA VAL A 80 -2.35 -34.97 -3.40
C VAL A 80 -3.35 -35.30 -4.53
N LYS A 81 -4.41 -36.04 -4.20
CA LYS A 81 -5.50 -36.34 -5.13
C LYS A 81 -6.55 -35.23 -5.10
N PHE A 82 -6.89 -34.71 -6.27
CA PHE A 82 -7.96 -33.73 -6.45
C PHE A 82 -9.19 -34.37 -7.10
N PRO A 83 -10.41 -33.85 -6.85
CA PRO A 83 -10.74 -32.70 -6.01
C PRO A 83 -10.53 -32.98 -4.51
N VAL A 84 -10.43 -31.91 -3.72
CA VAL A 84 -10.32 -32.04 -2.25
C VAL A 84 -11.62 -32.57 -1.65
N PRO A 85 -11.58 -33.26 -0.49
CA PRO A 85 -12.78 -33.77 0.18
C PRO A 85 -13.80 -32.69 0.56
N ARG A 86 -15.07 -33.09 0.67
CA ARG A 86 -16.11 -32.23 1.25
C ARG A 86 -15.75 -31.93 2.72
N GLY A 87 -15.84 -30.66 3.11
CA GLY A 87 -15.49 -30.21 4.47
C GLY A 87 -14.05 -29.74 4.64
N THR A 88 -13.22 -29.73 3.57
CA THR A 88 -11.95 -29.01 3.58
C THR A 88 -12.19 -27.52 3.92
N PRO A 89 -11.48 -26.95 4.91
CA PRO A 89 -11.66 -25.55 5.31
C PRO A 89 -11.50 -24.55 4.16
N MET A 90 -12.25 -23.44 4.23
CA MET A 90 -12.11 -22.35 3.26
C MET A 90 -10.83 -21.55 3.52
N ILE A 91 -10.17 -21.13 2.45
CA ILE A 91 -8.94 -20.32 2.50
C ILE A 91 -9.25 -18.82 2.54
N SER A 92 -10.39 -18.39 1.98
CA SER A 92 -10.77 -16.98 1.83
C SER A 92 -10.63 -16.16 3.11
N ASP A 93 -11.04 -16.74 4.23
CA ASP A 93 -11.15 -16.02 5.52
C ASP A 93 -9.79 -15.84 6.20
N LEU A 94 -8.76 -16.57 5.73
CA LEU A 94 -7.39 -16.48 6.24
C LEU A 94 -6.58 -15.40 5.50
N ILE A 95 -7.01 -15.00 4.30
CA ILE A 95 -6.33 -13.98 3.51
C ILE A 95 -6.80 -12.60 3.97
N ARG A 96 -5.88 -11.84 4.56
CA ARG A 96 -6.15 -10.48 5.03
C ARG A 96 -5.36 -9.47 4.21
N TRP A 97 -6.02 -8.38 3.84
CA TRP A 97 -5.42 -7.24 3.18
C TRP A 97 -5.28 -6.08 4.16
N ASN A 98 -4.36 -5.17 3.88
CA ASN A 98 -4.29 -3.91 4.60
C ASN A 98 -5.38 -2.96 4.09
N HIS A 99 -6.49 -2.84 4.84
CA HIS A 99 -7.59 -1.92 4.55
C HIS A 99 -7.44 -0.56 5.24
N SER A 100 -6.21 -0.08 5.47
CA SER A 100 -5.99 1.22 6.13
C SER A 100 -6.46 2.42 5.29
N GLU A 101 -6.52 2.26 3.97
CA GLU A 101 -6.96 3.31 3.06
C GLU A 101 -8.42 3.11 2.65
N SER A 102 -9.19 4.20 2.68
CA SER A 102 -10.59 4.24 2.26
C SER A 102 -10.71 4.94 0.92
N TYR A 103 -11.60 4.42 0.07
CA TYR A 103 -11.89 4.97 -1.24
C TYR A 103 -13.27 5.62 -1.24
N PHE A 104 -13.49 6.54 -2.18
CA PHE A 104 -14.80 7.19 -2.34
C PHE A 104 -15.88 6.15 -2.69
N VAL A 105 -16.92 6.08 -1.86
CA VAL A 105 -18.11 5.27 -2.10
C VAL A 105 -19.27 6.21 -2.45
N PRO A 106 -19.83 6.13 -3.67
CA PRO A 106 -20.97 6.95 -4.06
C PRO A 106 -22.13 6.77 -3.08
N LYS A 107 -22.57 7.86 -2.45
CA LYS A 107 -23.75 7.86 -1.59
C LYS A 107 -24.98 8.16 -2.42
N TYR A 108 -26.04 7.36 -2.24
CA TYR A 108 -27.33 7.68 -2.86
C TYR A 108 -27.87 9.00 -2.27
N SER A 109 -28.19 9.94 -3.15
CA SER A 109 -28.89 11.18 -2.81
C SER A 109 -30.10 11.29 -3.73
N PRO A 110 -31.32 11.54 -3.19
CA PRO A 110 -32.48 11.77 -4.04
C PRO A 110 -32.19 12.95 -4.98
N LYS A 111 -32.56 12.83 -6.26
CA LYS A 111 -32.40 13.89 -7.26
C LYS A 111 -33.14 15.15 -6.79
N SER A 112 -32.42 16.04 -6.11
CA SER A 112 -32.90 17.37 -5.77
C SER A 112 -32.45 18.32 -6.87
N ARG A 113 -33.31 19.24 -7.31
CA ARG A 113 -32.94 20.33 -8.23
C ARG A 113 -32.08 21.40 -7.54
N VAL A 114 -31.34 21.01 -6.51
CA VAL A 114 -30.53 21.90 -5.69
C VAL A 114 -29.18 22.04 -6.38
N PHE A 115 -28.83 23.28 -6.71
CA PHE A 115 -27.47 23.59 -7.11
C PHE A 115 -26.54 23.41 -5.89
N SER A 116 -25.57 22.50 -6.00
CA SER A 116 -24.53 22.30 -5.00
C SER A 116 -23.17 22.35 -5.65
N ARG A 117 -22.23 23.05 -5.01
CA ARG A 117 -20.82 23.08 -5.38
C ARG A 117 -19.99 22.61 -4.20
N GLU A 118 -19.19 21.57 -4.43
CA GLU A 118 -18.19 21.09 -3.49
C GLU A 118 -16.85 21.75 -3.84
N PHE A 119 -16.12 22.19 -2.81
CA PHE A 119 -14.80 22.80 -2.96
C PHE A 119 -13.73 21.83 -2.45
N ASN A 120 -12.74 21.56 -3.29
CA ASN A 120 -11.58 20.77 -2.89
C ASN A 120 -10.42 21.70 -2.52
N PHE A 121 -10.36 22.07 -1.25
CA PHE A 121 -9.32 22.97 -0.73
C PHE A 121 -7.91 22.36 -0.72
N LEU A 122 -7.77 21.04 -0.89
CA LEU A 122 -6.46 20.38 -1.07
C LEU A 122 -6.04 20.29 -2.55
N GLY A 123 -6.93 20.67 -3.47
CA GLY A 123 -6.70 20.65 -4.91
C GLY A 123 -6.89 22.05 -5.52
N ASN A 124 -7.65 22.09 -6.61
CA ASN A 124 -7.77 23.29 -7.45
C ASN A 124 -8.44 24.49 -6.74
N ASP A 125 -9.20 24.27 -5.67
CA ASP A 125 -9.87 25.34 -4.92
C ASP A 125 -9.02 25.85 -3.73
N GLY A 126 -7.77 25.40 -3.60
CA GLY A 126 -6.88 25.78 -2.50
C GLY A 126 -6.64 27.29 -2.39
N TYR A 127 -6.69 28.03 -3.51
CA TYR A 127 -6.54 29.49 -3.54
C TYR A 127 -7.57 30.23 -2.69
N ILE A 128 -8.74 29.63 -2.42
CA ILE A 128 -9.78 30.23 -1.58
C ILE A 128 -9.28 30.37 -0.13
N LEU A 129 -8.39 29.49 0.32
CA LEU A 129 -7.81 29.54 1.66
C LEU A 129 -6.89 30.75 1.88
N ASP A 130 -6.44 31.44 0.83
CA ASP A 130 -5.60 32.63 0.92
C ASP A 130 -6.38 33.88 1.36
N HIS A 131 -7.71 33.86 1.23
CA HIS A 131 -8.57 34.93 1.74
C HIS A 131 -8.74 34.82 3.26
N LYS A 132 -7.76 35.38 3.99
CA LYS A 132 -7.70 35.35 5.45
C LYS A 132 -7.97 36.72 6.05
N ILE A 133 -8.93 36.79 6.96
CA ILE A 133 -9.18 37.97 7.79
C ILE A 133 -8.97 37.56 9.25
N ASN A 134 -8.17 38.34 9.99
CA ASN A 134 -7.78 38.00 11.36
C ASN A 134 -7.22 36.57 11.51
N ARG A 135 -6.40 36.16 10.53
CA ARG A 135 -5.76 34.82 10.42
C ARG A 135 -6.73 33.63 10.24
N LYS A 136 -8.02 33.88 10.01
CA LYS A 136 -9.01 32.84 9.73
C LYS A 136 -9.33 32.83 8.25
N PRO A 137 -9.27 31.66 7.57
CA PRO A 137 -9.73 31.56 6.18
C PRO A 137 -11.25 31.77 6.17
N LEU A 138 -11.68 32.83 5.49
CA LEU A 138 -13.08 33.13 5.28
C LEU A 138 -13.40 32.92 3.82
N PHE A 139 -14.56 32.32 3.52
CA PHE A 139 -15.04 32.29 2.16
C PHE A 139 -15.24 33.73 1.66
N PRO A 140 -14.64 34.11 0.50
CA PRO A 140 -14.72 35.47 0.00
C PRO A 140 -16.16 35.94 -0.21
N ALA A 141 -16.44 37.20 0.11
CA ALA A 141 -17.71 37.86 -0.18
C ALA A 141 -18.08 37.76 -1.67
N THR A 142 -17.09 37.94 -2.53
CA THR A 142 -17.18 37.79 -3.99
C THR A 142 -17.46 36.36 -4.43
N GLY A 143 -17.07 35.36 -3.64
CA GLY A 143 -17.38 33.96 -3.90
C GLY A 143 -18.88 33.68 -3.86
N PHE A 144 -19.65 34.34 -2.98
CA PHE A 144 -21.11 34.19 -2.95
C PHE A 144 -21.78 34.76 -4.19
N ILE A 145 -21.28 35.88 -4.69
CA ILE A 145 -21.72 36.47 -5.96
C ILE A 145 -21.49 35.49 -7.09
N TYR A 146 -20.28 34.92 -7.17
CA TYR A 146 -19.93 33.95 -8.20
C TYR A 146 -20.78 32.67 -8.12
N LEU A 147 -21.00 32.13 -6.92
CA LEU A 147 -21.88 30.97 -6.70
C LEU A 147 -23.33 31.25 -7.14
N ALA A 148 -23.86 32.44 -6.84
CA ALA A 148 -25.21 32.82 -7.27
C ALA A 148 -25.30 32.94 -8.80
N TRP A 149 -24.26 33.49 -9.44
CA TRP A 149 -24.16 33.58 -10.90
C TRP A 149 -24.08 32.18 -11.53
N GLU A 150 -23.21 31.30 -11.04
CA GLU A 150 -23.07 29.92 -11.51
C GLU A 150 -24.37 29.11 -11.33
N ALA A 151 -25.07 29.28 -10.21
CA ALA A 151 -26.37 28.66 -9.98
C ALA A 151 -27.41 29.13 -11.01
N LEU A 152 -27.43 30.43 -11.33
CA LEU A 152 -28.32 30.98 -12.34
C LEU A 152 -27.94 30.47 -13.75
N ALA A 153 -26.65 30.44 -14.08
CA ALA A 153 -26.12 29.95 -15.34
C ALA A 153 -26.47 28.46 -15.55
N SER A 154 -26.27 27.64 -14.52
CA SER A 154 -26.68 26.23 -14.48
C SER A 154 -28.18 26.07 -14.71
N LYS A 155 -29.01 26.86 -14.03
CA LYS A 155 -30.48 26.85 -14.22
C LYS A 155 -30.90 27.29 -15.63
N LYS A 156 -30.10 28.13 -16.30
CA LYS A 156 -30.35 28.64 -17.65
C LYS A 156 -29.67 27.80 -18.74
N GLU A 157 -28.93 26.75 -18.36
CA GLU A 157 -28.15 25.90 -19.26
C GLU A 157 -27.20 26.71 -20.16
N LYS A 158 -26.58 27.74 -19.58
CA LYS A 158 -25.59 28.59 -20.25
C LYS A 158 -24.27 28.61 -19.49
N PRO A 159 -23.13 28.78 -20.18
CA PRO A 159 -21.88 29.08 -19.51
C PRO A 159 -21.96 30.45 -18.83
N VAL A 160 -21.17 30.63 -17.76
CA VAL A 160 -21.18 31.86 -16.95
C VAL A 160 -20.76 33.06 -17.81
N GLU A 161 -19.80 32.86 -18.72
CA GLU A 161 -19.23 33.85 -19.62
C GLU A 161 -20.26 34.43 -20.61
N GLU A 162 -21.30 33.67 -20.95
CA GLU A 162 -22.37 34.10 -21.88
C GLU A 162 -23.59 34.68 -21.16
N LEU A 163 -23.57 34.73 -19.83
CA LEU A 163 -24.69 35.20 -19.03
C LEU A 163 -24.32 36.47 -18.25
N PRO A 164 -24.38 37.66 -18.86
CA PRO A 164 -24.18 38.89 -18.11
C PRO A 164 -25.24 39.03 -17.03
N VAL A 165 -24.82 39.36 -15.80
CA VAL A 165 -25.70 39.53 -14.65
C VAL A 165 -25.58 40.94 -14.06
N VAL A 166 -26.71 41.45 -13.56
CA VAL A 166 -26.76 42.65 -12.72
C VAL A 166 -27.15 42.19 -11.31
N ILE A 167 -26.34 42.58 -10.33
CA ILE A 167 -26.58 42.24 -8.92
C ILE A 167 -26.90 43.52 -8.17
N GLU A 168 -28.13 43.61 -7.69
CA GLU A 168 -28.60 44.78 -6.94
C GLU A 168 -28.84 44.42 -5.48
N ARG A 169 -28.57 45.38 -4.58
CA ARG A 169 -28.86 45.27 -3.14
C ARG A 169 -28.23 44.04 -2.48
N PHE A 170 -27.03 43.63 -2.93
CA PHE A 170 -26.30 42.51 -2.36
C PHE A 170 -25.96 42.76 -0.88
N LYS A 171 -26.29 41.79 -0.03
CA LYS A 171 -26.02 41.85 1.40
C LYS A 171 -25.55 40.49 1.92
N ILE A 172 -24.44 40.49 2.64
CA ILE A 172 -23.94 39.31 3.36
C ILE A 172 -24.45 39.40 4.79
N HIS A 173 -25.12 38.33 5.24
CA HIS A 173 -25.65 38.25 6.60
C HIS A 173 -24.64 37.67 7.59
N LYS A 174 -23.89 36.65 7.18
CA LYS A 174 -22.87 36.00 8.00
C LYS A 174 -21.68 35.60 7.12
N PRO A 175 -20.43 35.81 7.56
CA PRO A 175 -19.28 35.23 6.88
C PRO A 175 -19.24 33.72 7.11
N VAL A 176 -18.74 32.97 6.12
CA VAL A 176 -18.49 31.52 6.25
C VAL A 176 -17.02 31.32 6.57
N VAL A 177 -16.73 30.78 7.75
CA VAL A 177 -15.38 30.36 8.13
C VAL A 177 -15.14 28.98 7.53
N ILE A 178 -14.06 28.84 6.76
CA ILE A 178 -13.69 27.55 6.18
C ILE A 178 -13.03 26.73 7.29
N GLY A 179 -13.69 25.64 7.71
CA GLY A 179 -13.17 24.75 8.73
C GLY A 179 -11.97 23.93 8.22
N HIS A 180 -11.00 23.67 9.09
CA HIS A 180 -9.86 22.79 8.79
C HIS A 180 -10.19 21.29 8.92
N GLU A 181 -11.45 20.91 9.16
CA GLU A 181 -11.81 19.52 9.40
C GLU A 181 -12.28 18.82 8.11
N CYS A 182 -11.38 18.08 7.49
CA CYS A 182 -11.77 16.87 6.76
C CYS A 182 -12.30 15.86 7.77
N ARG A 183 -13.58 15.99 8.19
CA ARG A 183 -14.25 14.93 8.92
C ARG A 183 -14.36 13.73 7.99
N HIS A 184 -13.40 12.81 8.14
CA HIS A 184 -13.55 11.43 7.74
C HIS A 184 -14.66 10.87 8.63
N TYR A 185 -15.92 11.05 8.19
CA TYR A 185 -17.03 10.29 8.76
C TYR A 185 -16.83 8.85 8.30
N ILE A 186 -16.35 8.05 9.25
CA ILE A 186 -16.38 6.58 9.25
C ILE A 186 -17.83 6.12 9.05
#